data_AF-A0A431EAW8-F1
#
_entry.id   AF-A0A431EAW8-F1
#
_cell.length_a   1.000
_cell.length_b   1.000
_cell.length_c   1.000
_cell.angle_alpha   90.00
_cell.angle_beta   90.00
_cell.angle_gamma   90.00
#
_symmetry.space_group_name_H-M   'P 1'
#
loop_
_entity.id
_entity.type
_entity.pdbx_description
1 polymer ?
#
loop_
_entity_poly.entity_id
_entity_poly.type
_entity_poly.pdbx_seq_one_letter_code
_entity_poly.pdbx_strand_id
1 'polypeptide(L)'
;MTIIRLLLVKFLLLGCSVMNAGEFRYEKLNLQQVETMIKLYQMGKPYDLGLTLIAIGWEESRLGEYPVNIQDPSCGITHIHLKTYMKMNNLQDTPFLRNKYCSQLIDNPALAIQTSINLLLYWKDYHKGDYSKMIKSYNAGFKTEQGKRYYTKIQKTVQYMKSHVITSSGVVQEKTAMNEN
;
A
#
# COMPACT_ATOMS: atom_id res chain seq x y z
N MET A 1 -32.34 -6.98 -44.90
CA MET A 1 -30.94 -7.37 -44.66
C MET A 1 -30.46 -6.75 -43.34
N THR A 2 -31.12 -7.11 -42.22
CA THR A 2 -31.12 -6.25 -41.01
C THR A 2 -31.22 -7.04 -39.70
N ILE A 3 -30.77 -8.31 -39.71
CA ILE A 3 -30.71 -9.15 -38.48
C ILE A 3 -29.27 -9.62 -38.18
N ILE A 4 -28.37 -9.62 -39.17
CA ILE A 4 -27.00 -10.13 -39.02
C ILE A 4 -26.05 -9.13 -38.30
N ARG A 5 -26.39 -7.83 -38.22
CA ARG A 5 -25.56 -6.84 -37.51
C ARG A 5 -25.69 -6.85 -35.98
N LEU A 6 -26.73 -7.49 -35.41
CA LEU A 6 -26.96 -7.45 -33.97
C LEU A 6 -26.26 -8.57 -33.17
N LEU A 7 -25.73 -9.58 -33.86
CA LEU A 7 -25.07 -10.72 -33.22
C LEU A 7 -23.55 -10.56 -33.08
N LEU A 8 -22.92 -9.65 -33.83
CA LEU A 8 -21.47 -9.42 -33.77
C LEU A 8 -21.02 -8.47 -32.65
N VAL A 9 -21.94 -7.72 -32.02
CA VAL A 9 -21.59 -6.76 -30.95
C VAL A 9 -21.63 -7.39 -29.56
N LYS A 10 -22.31 -8.52 -29.37
CA LYS A 10 -22.36 -9.21 -28.06
C LYS A 10 -21.17 -10.11 -27.75
N PHE A 11 -20.29 -10.37 -28.72
CA PHE A 11 -19.08 -11.18 -28.51
C PHE A 11 -17.83 -10.36 -28.16
N LEU A 12 -17.91 -9.02 -28.20
CA LEU A 12 -16.79 -8.12 -27.90
C LEU A 12 -16.73 -7.67 -26.43
N LEU A 13 -17.27 -8.49 -25.51
CA LEU A 13 -17.22 -8.23 -24.06
C LEU A 13 -16.65 -9.40 -23.24
N LEU A 14 -16.12 -10.44 -23.89
CA LEU A 14 -15.33 -11.46 -23.21
C LEU A 14 -13.85 -11.18 -23.41
N GLY A 15 -13.17 -10.79 -22.32
CA GLY A 15 -11.71 -10.86 -22.25
C GLY A 15 -11.00 -9.55 -21.96
N CYS A 16 -11.61 -8.58 -21.27
CA CYS A 16 -10.79 -7.70 -20.45
C CYS A 16 -10.55 -8.42 -19.12
N SER A 17 -9.59 -9.36 -19.11
CA SER A 17 -8.96 -9.76 -17.87
C SER A 17 -8.42 -8.47 -17.26
N VAL A 18 -9.11 -7.97 -16.25
CA VAL A 18 -8.59 -6.92 -15.38
C VAL A 18 -7.17 -7.32 -15.05
N MET A 19 -6.19 -6.59 -15.59
CA MET A 19 -4.79 -6.81 -15.28
C MET A 19 -4.69 -6.69 -13.77
N ASN A 20 -4.64 -7.83 -13.08
CA ASN A 20 -4.41 -7.85 -11.65
C ASN A 20 -3.00 -7.34 -11.49
N ALA A 21 -2.88 -6.06 -11.14
CA ALA A 21 -1.63 -5.46 -10.70
C ALA A 21 -1.00 -6.46 -9.72
N GLY A 22 0.22 -6.92 -10.02
CA GLY A 22 0.72 -8.22 -9.56
C GLY A 22 0.39 -8.56 -8.12
N GLU A 23 -0.13 -9.76 -7.87
CA GLU A 23 -0.39 -10.25 -6.51
C GLU A 23 0.92 -10.29 -5.72
N PHE A 24 0.86 -9.98 -4.42
CA PHE A 24 2.02 -10.05 -3.54
C PHE A 24 2.56 -11.48 -3.48
N ARG A 25 3.86 -11.62 -3.71
CA ARG A 25 4.59 -12.89 -3.71
C ARG A 25 5.99 -12.66 -3.17
N TYR A 26 6.30 -13.23 -2.02
CA TYR A 26 7.57 -12.99 -1.32
C TYR A 26 8.77 -13.45 -2.16
N GLU A 27 8.62 -14.57 -2.86
CA GLU A 27 9.66 -15.16 -3.71
C GLU A 27 10.08 -14.24 -4.87
N LYS A 28 9.22 -13.31 -5.27
CA LYS A 28 9.45 -12.38 -6.39
C LYS A 28 10.07 -11.05 -5.95
N LEU A 29 10.23 -10.80 -4.66
CA LEU A 29 10.80 -9.54 -4.17
C LEU A 29 12.32 -9.50 -4.40
N ASN A 30 12.80 -8.34 -4.84
CA ASN A 30 14.23 -8.02 -4.84
C ASN A 30 14.71 -7.65 -3.42
N LEU A 31 16.03 -7.54 -3.24
CA LEU A 31 16.63 -7.25 -1.92
C LEU A 31 16.11 -5.94 -1.31
N GLN A 32 16.01 -4.87 -2.10
CA GLN A 32 15.51 -3.58 -1.63
C GLN A 32 14.06 -3.66 -1.14
N GLN A 33 13.21 -4.41 -1.84
CA GLN A 33 11.82 -4.63 -1.42
C GLN A 33 11.73 -5.48 -0.15
N VAL A 34 12.61 -6.47 0.01
CA VAL A 34 12.71 -7.27 1.25
C VAL A 34 13.13 -6.39 2.43
N GLU A 35 14.13 -5.53 2.26
CA GLU A 35 14.54 -4.57 3.30
C GLU A 35 13.42 -3.61 3.68
N THR A 36 12.72 -3.03 2.69
CA THR A 36 11.55 -2.17 2.92
C THR A 36 10.45 -2.92 3.67
N MET A 37 10.18 -4.19 3.29
CA MET A 37 9.21 -5.05 3.95
C MET A 37 9.57 -5.28 5.43
N ILE A 38 10.83 -5.61 5.73
CA ILE A 38 11.33 -5.81 7.09
C ILE A 38 11.17 -4.52 7.91
N LYS A 39 11.55 -3.37 7.33
CA LYS A 39 11.44 -2.06 8.00
C LYS A 39 9.98 -1.71 8.33
N LEU A 40 9.06 -1.90 7.38
CA LEU A 40 7.62 -1.71 7.57
C LEU A 40 7.10 -2.60 8.72
N TYR A 41 7.49 -3.88 8.73
CA TYR A 41 7.08 -4.82 9.78
C TYR A 41 7.60 -4.39 11.15
N GLN A 42 8.90 -4.12 11.26
CA GLN A 42 9.55 -3.78 12.52
C GLN A 42 8.98 -2.49 13.13
N MET A 43 8.82 -1.44 12.33
CA MET A 43 8.26 -0.17 12.81
C MET A 43 6.76 -0.26 13.12
N GLY A 44 6.02 -1.10 12.41
CA GLY A 44 4.59 -1.30 12.66
C GLY A 44 4.26 -2.25 13.81
N LYS A 45 5.15 -3.19 14.13
CA LYS A 45 4.91 -4.25 15.12
C LYS A 45 4.48 -3.74 16.51
N PRO A 46 5.09 -2.68 17.09
CA PRO A 46 4.66 -2.15 18.39
C PRO A 46 3.20 -1.66 18.43
N TYR A 47 2.61 -1.39 17.26
CA TYR A 47 1.25 -0.85 17.10
C TYR A 47 0.25 -1.89 16.57
N ASP A 48 0.66 -3.15 16.44
CA ASP A 48 -0.09 -4.21 15.73
C ASP A 48 -0.40 -3.85 14.26
N LEU A 49 0.53 -3.12 13.62
CA LEU A 49 0.41 -2.67 12.22
C LEU A 49 1.46 -3.27 11.29
N GLY A 50 2.33 -4.17 11.77
CA GLY A 50 3.47 -4.67 10.98
C GLY A 50 3.05 -5.28 9.63
N LEU A 51 2.11 -6.23 9.64
CA LEU A 51 1.59 -6.83 8.40
C LEU A 51 0.74 -5.87 7.58
N THR A 52 -0.01 -4.99 8.25
CA THR A 52 -0.81 -3.97 7.60
C THR A 52 0.08 -3.02 6.79
N LEU A 53 1.20 -2.57 7.36
CA LEU A 53 2.13 -1.67 6.70
C LEU A 53 2.86 -2.32 5.53
N ILE A 54 3.23 -3.61 5.62
CA ILE A 54 3.74 -4.34 4.45
C ILE A 54 2.70 -4.34 3.32
N ALA A 55 1.45 -4.67 3.64
CA ALA A 55 0.39 -4.73 2.66
C ALA A 55 0.11 -3.36 2.02
N ILE A 56 0.14 -2.27 2.80
CA ILE A 56 0.03 -0.89 2.30
C ILE A 56 1.23 -0.56 1.42
N GLY A 57 2.46 -0.80 1.88
CA GLY A 57 3.66 -0.50 1.10
C GLY A 57 3.69 -1.23 -0.24
N TRP A 58 3.21 -2.48 -0.28
CA TRP A 58 3.05 -3.22 -1.53
C TRP A 58 2.00 -2.61 -2.46
N GLU A 59 0.82 -2.28 -1.92
CA GLU A 59 -0.28 -1.75 -2.72
C GLU A 59 0.00 -0.36 -3.28
N GLU A 60 0.65 0.50 -2.48
CA GLU A 60 0.94 1.88 -2.84
C GLU A 60 2.14 1.97 -3.79
N SER A 61 3.30 1.45 -3.37
CA SER A 61 4.58 1.74 -4.05
C SER A 61 5.34 0.51 -4.52
N ARG A 62 4.75 -0.69 -4.43
CA ARG A 62 5.47 -1.97 -4.60
C ARG A 62 6.71 -2.04 -3.70
N LEU A 63 6.54 -1.67 -2.43
CA LEU A 63 7.59 -1.65 -1.41
C LEU A 63 8.76 -0.70 -1.78
N GLY A 64 8.44 0.46 -2.34
CA GLY A 64 9.36 1.55 -2.63
C GLY A 64 9.90 1.61 -4.05
N GLU A 65 9.52 0.67 -4.92
CA GLU A 65 9.90 0.70 -6.34
C GLU A 65 9.29 1.90 -7.08
N TYR A 66 8.06 2.28 -6.72
CA TYR A 66 7.33 3.41 -7.29
C TYR A 66 6.93 4.40 -6.19
N PRO A 67 7.86 5.22 -5.66
CA PRO A 67 7.62 6.02 -4.47
C PRO A 67 6.85 7.32 -4.75
N VAL A 68 6.49 7.60 -6.00
CA VAL A 68 5.67 8.76 -6.42
C VAL A 68 4.41 8.26 -7.10
N ASN A 69 3.25 8.73 -6.64
CA ASN A 69 1.99 8.55 -7.36
C ASN A 69 1.87 9.64 -8.44
N ILE A 70 1.59 9.25 -9.68
CA ILE A 70 1.43 10.18 -10.81
C ILE A 70 -0.01 10.69 -10.98
N GLN A 71 -0.98 10.04 -10.32
CA GLN A 71 -2.40 10.37 -10.41
C GLN A 71 -2.85 11.35 -9.32
N ASP A 72 -2.16 11.35 -8.18
CA ASP A 72 -2.40 12.27 -7.07
C ASP A 72 -1.08 12.66 -6.37
N PRO A 73 -1.03 13.74 -5.58
CA PRO A 73 0.21 14.23 -4.99
C PRO A 73 0.55 13.43 -3.73
N SER A 74 0.86 12.14 -3.88
CA SER A 74 1.27 11.24 -2.80
C SER A 74 2.67 10.69 -3.00
N CYS A 75 3.45 10.61 -1.92
CA CYS A 75 4.88 10.28 -1.99
C CYS A 75 5.35 9.34 -0.88
N GLY A 76 6.49 8.68 -1.11
CA GLY A 76 7.15 7.76 -0.20
C GLY A 76 6.61 6.33 -0.31
N ILE A 77 7.19 5.42 0.46
CA ILE A 77 6.90 3.97 0.38
C ILE A 77 5.44 3.57 0.67
N THR A 78 4.65 4.46 1.26
CA THR A 78 3.24 4.23 1.61
C THR A 78 2.31 5.30 1.02
N HIS A 79 2.79 6.04 0.02
CA HIS A 79 2.07 7.12 -0.68
C HIS A 79 1.29 8.04 0.27
N ILE A 80 2.01 8.80 1.09
CA ILE A 80 1.39 9.81 1.94
C ILE A 80 0.87 10.96 1.09
N HIS A 81 -0.44 11.19 1.11
CA HIS A 81 -1.05 12.32 0.42
C HIS A 81 -0.58 13.67 1.01
N LEU A 82 0.05 14.50 0.17
CA LEU A 82 0.78 15.68 0.64
C LEU A 82 -0.12 16.71 1.33
N LYS A 83 -1.37 16.92 0.89
CA LYS A 83 -2.28 17.85 1.61
C LYS A 83 -2.56 17.36 3.03
N THR A 84 -2.66 16.04 3.21
CA THR A 84 -2.88 15.43 4.52
C THR A 84 -1.64 15.62 5.39
N TYR A 85 -0.45 15.39 4.82
CA TYR A 85 0.82 15.64 5.50
C TYR A 85 0.94 17.10 5.96
N MET A 86 0.64 18.08 5.09
CA MET A 86 0.70 19.50 5.45
C MET A 86 -0.23 19.82 6.62
N LYS A 87 -1.48 19.34 6.54
CA LYS A 87 -2.49 19.56 7.59
C LYS A 87 -2.07 18.97 8.93
N MET A 88 -1.56 17.74 8.94
CA MET A 88 -1.13 17.08 10.19
C MET A 88 0.05 17.79 10.86
N ASN A 89 0.90 18.45 10.07
CA ASN A 89 2.10 19.12 10.55
C ASN A 89 1.93 20.64 10.67
N ASN A 90 0.71 21.18 10.56
CA ASN A 90 0.42 22.62 10.58
C ASN A 90 1.27 23.44 9.60
N LEU A 91 1.51 22.89 8.41
CA LEU A 91 2.28 23.52 7.34
C LEU A 91 1.36 24.22 6.35
N GLN A 92 1.85 25.31 5.76
CA GLN A 92 1.17 25.93 4.63
C GLN A 92 1.19 25.01 3.40
N ASP A 93 0.06 24.94 2.70
CA ASP A 93 -0.10 24.07 1.55
C ASP A 93 0.33 24.77 0.25
N THR A 94 1.65 24.90 0.05
CA THR A 94 2.26 25.54 -1.14
C THR A 94 2.96 24.53 -2.06
N PRO A 95 3.08 24.79 -3.38
CA PRO A 95 3.79 23.90 -4.30
C PRO A 95 5.24 23.59 -3.88
N PHE A 96 5.96 24.61 -3.39
CA PHE A 96 7.33 24.45 -2.90
C PHE A 96 7.39 23.48 -1.71
N LEU A 97 6.52 23.66 -0.71
CA LEU A 97 6.51 22.78 0.47
C LEU A 97 6.06 21.35 0.10
N ARG A 98 5.08 21.20 -0.79
CA ARG A 98 4.71 19.87 -1.33
C ARG A 98 5.90 19.15 -1.94
N ASN A 99 6.66 19.80 -2.82
CA ASN A 99 7.84 19.20 -3.44
C ASN A 99 8.93 18.87 -2.41
N LYS A 100 9.21 19.80 -1.48
CA LYS A 100 10.17 19.58 -0.39
C LYS A 100 9.82 18.34 0.43
N TYR A 101 8.58 18.24 0.91
CA TYR A 101 8.17 17.13 1.77
C TYR A 101 7.94 15.84 0.99
N CYS A 102 7.59 15.91 -0.30
CA CYS A 102 7.61 14.73 -1.18
C CYS A 102 9.01 14.12 -1.23
N SER A 103 10.05 14.93 -1.49
CA SER A 103 11.45 14.47 -1.45
C SER A 103 11.77 13.85 -0.08
N GLN A 104 11.45 14.53 1.02
CA GLN A 104 11.72 14.01 2.35
C GLN A 104 11.03 12.67 2.66
N LEU A 105 9.78 12.48 2.20
CA LEU A 105 9.04 11.22 2.36
C LEU A 105 9.64 10.08 1.52
N ILE A 106 10.28 10.40 0.40
CA ILE A 106 10.98 9.44 -0.46
C ILE A 106 12.35 9.10 0.16
N ASP A 107 13.13 10.12 0.48
CA ASP A 107 14.52 9.99 0.94
C ASP A 107 14.62 9.46 2.37
N ASN A 108 13.57 9.64 3.18
CA ASN A 108 13.48 9.11 4.54
C ASN A 108 12.30 8.14 4.70
N PRO A 109 12.50 6.84 4.42
CA PRO A 109 11.45 5.85 4.59
C PRO A 109 10.91 5.77 6.03
N ALA A 110 11.73 6.06 7.04
CA ALA A 110 11.25 6.04 8.43
C ALA A 110 10.22 7.15 8.69
N LEU A 111 10.40 8.33 8.09
CA LEU A 111 9.42 9.41 8.14
C LEU A 111 8.10 9.00 7.48
N ALA A 112 8.14 8.39 6.29
CA ALA A 112 6.94 7.93 5.60
C ALA A 112 6.19 6.86 6.41
N ILE A 113 6.92 5.89 6.99
CA ILE A 113 6.33 4.83 7.82
C ILE A 113 5.71 5.41 9.08
N GLN A 114 6.41 6.27 9.81
CA GLN A 114 5.88 6.88 11.03
C GLN A 114 4.65 7.73 10.72
N THR A 115 4.64 8.46 9.61
CA THR A 115 3.45 9.23 9.19
C THR A 115 2.27 8.30 8.89
N SER A 116 2.52 7.16 8.26
CA SER A 116 1.49 6.15 7.99
C SER A 116 0.92 5.56 9.27
N ILE A 117 1.78 5.24 10.24
CA ILE A 117 1.38 4.77 11.57
C ILE A 117 0.47 5.81 12.23
N ASN A 118 0.86 7.09 12.25
CA ASN A 118 0.07 8.16 12.85
C ASN A 118 -1.30 8.29 12.17
N LEU A 119 -1.37 8.19 10.85
CA LEU A 119 -2.63 8.20 10.09
C LEU A 119 -3.52 7.00 10.42
N LEU A 120 -2.94 5.79 10.46
CA LEU A 120 -3.68 4.58 10.79
C LEU A 120 -4.21 4.62 12.22
N LEU A 121 -3.41 5.09 13.18
CA LEU A 121 -3.84 5.25 14.57
C LEU A 121 -4.95 6.29 14.70
N TYR A 122 -4.86 7.43 14.00
CA TYR A 122 -5.95 8.40 13.94
C TYR A 122 -7.24 7.77 13.41
N TRP A 123 -7.17 7.02 12.30
CA TRP A 123 -8.35 6.37 11.73
C TRP A 123 -8.88 5.23 12.59
N LYS A 124 -8.00 4.50 13.28
CA LYS A 124 -8.36 3.47 14.24
C LYS A 124 -9.17 4.07 15.38
N ASP A 125 -8.71 5.18 15.94
CA ASP A 125 -9.40 5.92 17.00
C ASP A 125 -10.75 6.44 16.52
N TYR A 126 -10.78 7.16 15.39
CA TYR A 126 -12.00 7.70 14.78
C TYR A 126 -13.07 6.62 14.55
N HIS A 127 -12.66 5.42 14.11
CA HIS A 127 -13.55 4.30 13.84
C HIS A 127 -13.68 3.31 15.01
N LYS A 128 -13.27 3.70 16.23
CA LYS A 128 -13.43 2.90 17.46
C LYS A 128 -12.85 1.48 17.34
N GLY A 129 -11.70 1.36 16.68
CA GLY A 129 -11.00 0.09 16.48
C GLY A 129 -11.45 -0.75 15.29
N ASP A 130 -12.43 -0.30 14.48
CA ASP A 130 -12.85 -1.03 13.29
C ASP A 130 -11.73 -1.05 12.23
N TYR A 131 -11.04 -2.19 12.12
CA TYR A 131 -9.93 -2.39 11.20
C TYR A 131 -10.34 -2.17 9.72
N SER A 132 -11.55 -2.58 9.32
CA SER A 132 -11.99 -2.40 7.95
C SER A 132 -12.14 -0.93 7.60
N LYS A 133 -12.79 -0.16 8.47
CA LYS A 133 -12.97 1.28 8.28
C LYS A 133 -11.66 2.04 8.39
N MET A 134 -10.77 1.66 9.31
CA MET A 134 -9.42 2.22 9.41
C MET A 134 -8.68 2.15 8.08
N ILE A 135 -8.60 0.96 7.46
CA ILE A 135 -7.90 0.77 6.18
C ILE A 135 -8.61 1.50 5.03
N LYS A 136 -9.94 1.44 4.97
CA LYS A 136 -10.72 2.16 3.96
C LYS A 136 -10.47 3.66 4.04
N SER A 137 -10.39 4.21 5.25
CA SER A 137 -10.16 5.63 5.46
C SER A 137 -8.71 6.07 5.29
N TYR A 138 -7.74 5.18 5.48
CA TYR A 138 -6.36 5.46 5.09
C TYR A 138 -6.28 5.85 3.60
N ASN A 139 -6.94 5.08 2.73
CA ASN A 139 -6.94 5.32 1.28
C ASN A 139 -7.94 6.40 0.84
N ALA A 140 -9.17 6.40 1.37
CA ALA A 140 -10.27 7.22 0.84
C ALA A 140 -10.76 8.32 1.79
N GLY A 141 -10.07 8.53 2.92
CA GLY A 141 -10.52 9.44 3.97
C GLY A 141 -11.91 9.08 4.49
N PHE A 142 -12.80 10.07 4.61
CA PHE A 142 -14.18 9.84 5.07
C PHE A 142 -15.06 9.08 4.07
N LYS A 143 -14.61 8.90 2.82
CA LYS A 143 -15.38 8.19 1.77
C LYS A 143 -15.13 6.68 1.83
N THR A 144 -15.43 6.06 2.98
CA THR A 144 -15.11 4.65 3.27
C THR A 144 -15.58 3.65 2.21
N GLU A 145 -16.69 3.95 1.54
CA GLU A 145 -17.24 3.11 0.48
C GLU A 145 -16.29 3.00 -0.73
N GLN A 146 -15.53 4.05 -1.04
CA GLN A 146 -14.55 4.05 -2.13
C GLN A 146 -13.31 3.22 -1.78
N GLY A 147 -13.00 3.06 -0.48
CA GLY A 147 -11.89 2.26 0.02
C GLY A 147 -12.15 0.74 0.02
N LYS A 148 -13.34 0.25 -0.37
CA LYS A 148 -13.68 -1.18 -0.31
C LYS A 148 -12.71 -2.05 -1.11
N ARG A 149 -12.41 -1.67 -2.35
CA ARG A 149 -11.47 -2.41 -3.22
C ARG A 149 -10.07 -2.42 -2.63
N TYR A 150 -9.62 -1.28 -2.11
CA TYR A 150 -8.32 -1.15 -1.45
C TYR A 150 -8.22 -2.10 -0.26
N TYR A 151 -9.22 -2.08 0.63
CA TYR A 151 -9.29 -2.98 1.77
C TYR A 151 -9.21 -4.48 1.38
N THR A 152 -9.93 -4.91 0.34
CA THR A 152 -9.85 -6.29 -0.16
C THR A 152 -8.43 -6.66 -0.56
N LYS A 153 -7.68 -5.76 -1.21
CA LYS A 153 -6.29 -6.03 -1.60
C LYS A 153 -5.37 -6.11 -0.39
N ILE A 154 -5.52 -5.20 0.59
CA ILE A 154 -4.79 -5.26 1.86
C ILE A 154 -5.03 -6.59 2.57
N GLN A 155 -6.28 -7.03 2.66
CA GLN A 155 -6.61 -8.32 3.29
C GLN A 155 -5.95 -9.50 2.56
N LYS A 156 -5.98 -9.52 1.22
CA LYS A 156 -5.33 -10.57 0.43
C LYS A 156 -3.83 -10.66 0.74
N THR A 157 -3.12 -9.53 0.74
CA THR A 157 -1.69 -9.50 1.04
C THR A 157 -1.41 -9.94 2.48
N VAL A 158 -2.19 -9.46 3.46
CA VAL A 158 -2.05 -9.87 4.87
C VAL A 158 -2.27 -11.38 5.03
N GLN A 159 -3.29 -11.95 4.38
CA GLN A 159 -3.57 -13.38 4.48
C GLN A 159 -2.51 -14.23 3.79
N TYR A 160 -1.98 -13.79 2.65
CA TYR A 160 -0.84 -14.43 2.03
C TYR A 160 0.36 -14.48 2.99
N MET A 161 0.73 -13.34 3.60
CA MET A 161 1.87 -13.30 4.53
C MET A 161 1.68 -14.23 5.73
N LYS A 162 0.48 -14.25 6.32
CA LYS A 162 0.16 -15.14 7.44
C LYS A 162 0.27 -16.63 7.10
N SER A 163 -0.01 -17.01 5.85
CA SER A 163 -0.02 -18.41 5.43
C SER A 163 1.29 -18.89 4.82
N HIS A 164 2.12 -17.99 4.28
CA HIS A 164 3.30 -18.37 3.49
C HIS A 164 4.62 -17.77 3.99
N VAL A 165 4.60 -16.72 4.81
CA VAL A 165 5.81 -15.95 5.16
C VAL A 165 6.10 -15.95 6.66
N ILE A 166 5.06 -15.90 7.51
CA ILE A 166 5.22 -15.89 8.96
C ILE A 166 5.25 -17.32 9.49
N THR A 167 6.41 -17.77 9.95
CA THR A 167 6.54 -18.97 10.82
C THR A 167 6.38 -18.57 12.29
N SER A 168 6.14 -19.56 13.17
CA SER A 168 5.87 -19.44 14.61
C SER A 168 6.91 -18.64 15.40
N SER A 169 8.09 -18.40 14.83
CA SER A 169 9.22 -17.68 15.43
C SER A 169 9.33 -16.20 15.03
N GLY A 170 8.44 -15.69 14.17
CA GLY A 170 8.41 -14.28 13.78
C GLY A 170 9.38 -13.95 12.65
N VAL A 171 8.93 -14.23 11.42
CA VAL A 171 9.48 -13.79 10.11
C VAL A 171 10.99 -13.94 9.94
N VAL A 172 11.41 -15.01 9.27
CA VAL A 172 12.32 -15.02 8.10
C VAL A 172 12.24 -16.44 7.48
N GLN A 173 11.75 -16.57 6.24
CA GLN A 173 12.30 -17.58 5.33
C GLN A 173 13.60 -16.98 4.83
N GLU A 174 14.72 -17.53 5.30
CA GLU A 174 16.04 -17.03 4.98
C GLU A 174 16.23 -17.14 3.48
N LYS A 175 16.35 -16.00 2.80
CA LYS A 175 16.87 -15.94 1.43
C LYS A 175 18.40 -15.97 1.50
N THR A 176 18.96 -16.88 2.29
CA THR A 176 20.40 -17.16 2.39
C THR A 176 20.65 -18.49 1.68
N ALA A 177 20.81 -18.43 0.36
CA ALA A 177 21.52 -19.41 -0.48
C ALA A 177 21.12 -19.21 -1.95
N MET A 178 21.52 -18.10 -2.58
CA MET A 178 21.74 -18.04 -4.04
C MET A 178 22.61 -16.81 -4.30
N ASN A 179 23.88 -16.87 -3.92
CA ASN A 179 25.00 -16.05 -4.43
C ASN A 179 26.35 -16.73 -4.11
N GLU A 180 26.38 -18.06 -4.02
CA GLU A 180 27.62 -18.85 -4.04
C GLU A 180 27.41 -19.99 -5.04
N ASN A 181 27.82 -19.73 -6.28
CA ASN A 181 28.43 -20.63 -7.26
C ASN A 181 28.62 -19.89 -8.58
#